data_AF-A0A497A4E4-F1
#
_entry.id   AF-A0A497A4E4-F1
#
_cell.length_a   1.000
_cell.length_b   1.000
_cell.length_c   1.000
_cell.angle_alpha   90.00
_cell.angle_beta   90.00
_cell.angle_gamma   90.00
#
_symmetry.space_group_name_H-M   'P 1'
#
loop_
_entity.id
_entity.type
_entity.pdbx_description
1 polymer ?
#
loop_
_entity_poly.entity_id
_entity_poly.type
_entity_poly.pdbx_seq_one_letter_code
_entity_poly.pdbx_strand_id
1 'polypeptide(L)'
;MLLRPQRGGFLRPFGCGWFIREFLLGHAPECSIKVDPEVGACQEDIFYHYKLALHRAYAEDAVAWENEDRIRRGKPVYTPQEYAERVDWHL
;
A
#
# COMPACT_ATOMS: atom_id res chain seq x y z
N MET A 1 -14.29 20.91 19.09
CA MET A 1 -12.91 20.39 19.21
C MET A 1 -12.68 19.42 18.07
N LEU A 2 -11.70 19.65 17.19
CA LEU A 2 -11.43 18.76 16.06
C LEU A 2 -10.52 17.62 16.52
N LEU A 3 -11.10 16.41 16.64
CA LEU A 3 -10.35 15.18 16.91
C LEU A 3 -9.52 14.83 15.67
N ARG A 4 -8.27 15.27 15.64
CA ARG A 4 -7.28 14.84 14.64
C ARG A 4 -6.00 14.42 15.38
N PRO A 5 -5.35 13.33 14.98
CA PRO A 5 -4.07 12.96 15.57
C PRO A 5 -3.03 14.08 15.36
N GLN A 6 -2.19 14.32 16.37
CA GLN A 6 -1.09 15.31 16.29
C GLN A 6 0.09 14.84 15.43
N ARG A 7 0.20 13.53 15.22
CA ARG A 7 1.19 12.86 14.36
C ARG A 7 0.50 11.74 13.60
N GLY A 8 0.76 11.67 12.30
CA GLY A 8 0.15 10.70 11.40
C GLY A 8 -1.30 11.03 11.04
N GLY A 9 -1.67 10.69 9.82
CA GLY A 9 -3.05 10.50 9.38
C GLY A 9 -3.16 9.10 8.77
N PHE A 10 -4.36 8.60 8.54
CA PHE A 10 -4.51 7.36 7.78
C PHE A 10 -3.85 7.53 6.41
N LEU A 11 -2.87 6.68 6.09
CA LEU A 11 -2.30 6.62 4.75
C LEU A 11 -3.46 6.33 3.79
N ARG A 12 -3.65 7.23 2.82
CA ARG A 12 -4.62 7.06 1.73
C ARG A 12 -3.84 7.05 0.42
N PRO A 13 -3.11 5.96 0.15
CA PRO A 13 -2.19 5.90 -0.99
C PRO A 13 -2.93 6.01 -2.32
N PHE A 14 -4.17 5.49 -2.37
CA PHE A 14 -5.08 5.59 -3.50
C PHE A 14 -6.54 5.52 -3.04
N GLY A 15 -7.46 5.97 -3.90
CA GLY A 15 -8.89 5.97 -3.62
C GLY A 15 -9.54 4.61 -3.86
N CYS A 16 -10.46 4.20 -2.97
CA CYS A 16 -11.24 2.96 -3.12
C CYS A 16 -12.00 2.90 -4.46
N GLY A 17 -12.72 3.97 -4.83
CA GLY A 17 -13.49 4.01 -6.08
C GLY A 17 -12.61 3.93 -7.34
N TRP A 18 -11.41 4.52 -7.29
CA TRP A 18 -10.43 4.38 -8.37
C TRP A 18 -9.95 2.92 -8.47
N PHE A 19 -9.55 2.32 -7.34
CA PHE A 19 -9.08 0.93 -7.32
C PHE A 19 -10.12 -0.03 -7.88
N ILE A 20 -11.39 0.07 -7.43
CA ILE A 20 -12.47 -0.80 -7.91
C ILE A 20 -12.66 -0.65 -9.42
N ARG A 21 -12.65 0.58 -9.93
CA ARG A 21 -12.79 0.85 -11.37
C ARG A 21 -11.65 0.23 -12.17
N GLU A 22 -10.40 0.50 -11.80
CA GLU A 22 -9.23 -0.03 -12.52
C GLU A 22 -9.14 -1.56 -12.41
N PHE A 23 -9.52 -2.12 -11.26
CA PHE A 23 -9.59 -3.55 -11.05
C PHE A 23 -10.61 -4.17 -12.00
N LEU A 24 -11.85 -3.68 -12.03
CA LEU A 24 -12.90 -4.20 -12.91
C LEU A 24 -12.63 -3.98 -14.40
N LEU A 25 -11.84 -2.97 -14.77
CA LEU A 25 -11.36 -2.77 -16.15
C LEU A 25 -10.20 -3.70 -16.53
N GLY A 26 -9.74 -4.57 -15.63
CA GLY A 26 -8.66 -5.51 -15.91
C GLY A 26 -7.29 -4.85 -16.00
N HIS A 27 -7.10 -3.67 -15.41
CA HIS A 27 -5.82 -2.96 -15.42
C HIS A 27 -4.84 -3.42 -14.33
N ALA A 28 -5.29 -4.30 -13.41
CA ALA A 28 -4.47 -4.85 -12.33
C ALA A 28 -3.79 -3.76 -11.46
N PRO A 29 -4.57 -2.83 -10.84
CA PRO A 29 -4.02 -1.75 -10.03
C PRO A 29 -3.21 -2.28 -8.84
N GLU A 30 -2.13 -1.58 -8.46
CA GLU A 30 -1.34 -1.88 -7.25
C GLU A 30 -0.86 -3.34 -7.15
N CYS A 31 -0.43 -3.90 -8.28
CA CYS A 31 0.00 -5.31 -8.40
C CYS A 31 -1.09 -6.33 -8.03
N SER A 32 -2.36 -5.95 -8.12
CA SER A 32 -3.48 -6.90 -8.02
C SER A 32 -3.55 -7.83 -9.23
N ILE A 33 -4.47 -8.80 -9.19
CA ILE A 33 -4.68 -9.70 -10.33
C ILE A 33 -5.37 -8.99 -11.48
N LYS A 34 -5.17 -9.51 -12.69
CA LYS A 34 -5.94 -9.11 -13.86
C LYS A 34 -7.26 -9.89 -13.89
N VAL A 35 -8.37 -9.19 -14.07
CA VAL A 35 -9.70 -9.78 -14.26
C VAL A 35 -10.21 -9.50 -15.67
N ASP A 36 -11.14 -10.32 -16.15
CA ASP A 36 -11.85 -10.10 -17.40
C ASP A 36 -12.97 -9.06 -17.18
N PRO A 37 -12.93 -7.90 -17.85
CA PRO A 37 -13.95 -6.86 -17.69
C PRO A 37 -15.36 -7.28 -18.09
N GLU A 38 -15.50 -8.26 -19.00
CA GLU A 38 -16.82 -8.72 -19.47
C GLU A 38 -17.47 -9.69 -18.47
N VAL A 39 -16.68 -10.31 -17.60
CA VAL A 39 -17.15 -11.22 -16.55
C VAL A 39 -17.27 -10.51 -15.21
N GLY A 40 -16.32 -9.64 -14.89
CA GLY A 40 -16.20 -8.96 -13.60
C GLY A 40 -15.56 -9.85 -12.52
N ALA A 41 -15.77 -9.47 -11.26
CA ALA A 41 -15.27 -10.18 -10.08
C ALA A 41 -16.26 -10.09 -8.92
N CYS A 42 -16.22 -11.06 -8.01
CA CYS A 42 -17.03 -11.00 -6.81
C CYS A 42 -16.53 -9.88 -5.88
N GLN A 43 -17.45 -9.27 -5.14
CA GLN A 43 -17.11 -8.18 -4.22
C GLN A 43 -16.06 -8.58 -3.18
N GLU A 44 -16.07 -9.84 -2.74
CA GLU A 44 -15.09 -10.39 -1.81
C GLU A 44 -13.67 -10.36 -2.40
N ASP A 45 -13.51 -10.76 -3.67
CA ASP A 45 -12.21 -10.74 -4.36
C ASP A 45 -11.68 -9.31 -4.51
N ILE A 46 -12.55 -8.38 -4.92
CA ILE A 46 -12.21 -6.96 -5.06
C ILE A 46 -11.71 -6.41 -3.71
N PHE A 47 -12.40 -6.72 -2.62
CA PHE A 47 -12.00 -6.28 -1.28
C PHE A 47 -10.74 -6.96 -0.76
N TYR A 48 -10.54 -8.24 -1.07
CA TYR A 48 -9.31 -8.95 -0.74
C TYR A 48 -8.11 -8.25 -1.37
N HIS A 49 -8.15 -8.02 -2.69
CA HIS A 49 -7.05 -7.35 -3.40
C HIS A 49 -6.88 -5.88 -3.00
N TYR A 50 -7.98 -5.16 -2.74
CA TYR A 50 -7.92 -3.79 -2.25
C TYR A 50 -7.21 -3.69 -0.90
N LYS A 51 -7.53 -4.58 0.05
CA LYS A 51 -6.88 -4.60 1.37
C LYS A 51 -5.42 -5.01 1.28
N LEU A 52 -5.09 -5.97 0.42
CA LEU A 52 -3.70 -6.38 0.21
C LEU A 52 -2.86 -5.22 -0.37
N ALA A 53 -3.40 -4.50 -1.35
CA ALA A 53 -2.76 -3.31 -1.91
C ALA A 53 -2.55 -2.22 -0.85
N LEU A 54 -3.55 -1.96 0.00
CA LEU A 54 -3.41 -1.01 1.10
C LEU A 54 -2.36 -1.46 2.13
N HIS A 55 -2.29 -2.76 2.43
CA HIS A 55 -1.32 -3.30 3.36
C HIS A 55 0.11 -3.14 2.84
N ARG A 56 0.30 -3.42 1.55
CA ARG A 56 1.58 -3.21 0.87
C ARG A 56 2.01 -1.74 0.87
N ALA A 57 1.11 -0.83 0.52
CA ALA A 57 1.41 0.60 0.54
C ALA A 57 1.76 1.09 1.96
N TYR A 58 1.10 0.56 2.99
CA TYR A 58 1.48 0.80 4.38
C TYR A 58 2.90 0.28 4.70
N ALA A 59 3.21 -0.95 4.30
CA ALA A 59 4.52 -1.55 4.53
C ALA A 59 5.65 -0.73 3.88
N GLU A 60 5.47 -0.32 2.62
CA GLU A 60 6.43 0.51 1.89
C GLU A 60 6.64 1.89 2.53
N ASP A 61 5.56 2.54 2.98
CA ASP A 61 5.62 3.82 3.71
C ASP A 61 6.31 3.67 5.08
N ALA A 62 6.02 2.60 5.83
CA ALA A 62 6.65 2.34 7.12
C ALA A 62 8.17 2.20 6.99
N VAL A 63 8.65 1.49 5.97
CA VAL A 63 10.10 1.37 5.70
C VAL A 63 10.70 2.70 5.22
N ALA A 64 9.94 3.52 4.48
CA ALA A 64 10.38 4.87 4.12
C ALA A 64 10.58 5.74 5.37
N TRP A 65 9.65 5.71 6.33
CA TRP A 65 9.79 6.38 7.64
C TRP A 65 11.00 5.89 8.43
N GLU A 66 11.27 4.58 8.42
CA GLU A 66 12.48 4.02 9.04
C GLU A 66 13.75 4.57 8.39
N ASN A 67 13.80 4.65 7.06
CA ASN A 67 14.93 5.24 6.34
C ASN A 67 15.11 6.73 6.67
N GLU A 68 14.03 7.51 6.77
CA GLU A 68 14.11 8.92 7.19
C GLU A 68 14.67 9.07 8.61
N ASP A 69 14.25 8.20 9.55
CA ASP A 69 14.79 8.20 10.91
C ASP A 69 16.27 7.78 10.94
N ARG A 70 16.68 6.84 10.10
CA ARG A 70 18.10 6.45 9.94
C ARG A 70 18.94 7.61 9.43
N ILE A 71 18.47 8.34 8.41
CA ILE A 71 19.12 9.55 7.90
C ILE A 71 19.26 10.59 9.00
N ARG A 72 18.18 10.86 9.77
CA ARG A 72 18.20 11.79 10.91
C ARG A 72 19.23 11.41 11.96
N ARG A 73 19.51 10.12 12.12
CA ARG A 73 20.50 9.56 13.05
C ARG A 73 21.89 9.38 12.45
N GLY A 74 22.12 9.81 11.20
CA GLY A 74 23.41 9.66 10.51
C GLY A 74 23.75 8.22 10.14
N LYS A 75 22.76 7.32 10.08
CA LYS A 75 22.92 5.93 9.65
C LYS A 75 22.66 5.81 8.14
N PRO A 76 23.31 4.86 7.45
CA PRO A 76 22.97 4.56 6.06
C PRO A 76 21.52 4.05 5.96
N VAL A 77 20.84 4.45 4.88
CA VAL A 77 19.55 3.86 4.48
C VAL A 77 19.73 2.38 4.18
N TYR A 78 18.63 1.62 4.26
CA TYR A 78 18.65 0.21 3.87
C TYR A 78 19.11 0.03 2.42
N THR A 79 19.90 -1.00 2.20
CA THR A 79 20.19 -1.52 0.86
C THR A 79 18.91 -2.05 0.21
N PRO A 80 18.85 -2.26 -1.12
CA PRO A 80 17.65 -2.79 -1.77
C PRO A 80 17.16 -4.12 -1.20
N GLN A 81 18.08 -4.99 -0.78
CA GLN A 81 17.74 -6.28 -0.18
C GLN A 81 17.18 -6.12 1.25
N GLU A 82 17.85 -5.33 2.10
CA GLU A 82 17.34 -5.02 3.43
C GLU A 82 15.99 -4.29 3.35
N TYR A 83 15.80 -3.40 2.38
CA TYR A 83 14.53 -2.71 2.16
C TYR A 83 13.41 -3.71 1.87
N ALA A 84 13.63 -4.66 0.96
CA ALA A 84 12.66 -5.70 0.65
C ALA A 84 12.33 -6.56 1.88
N GLU A 85 13.34 -7.01 2.63
CA GLU A 85 13.15 -7.77 3.87
C GLU A 85 12.35 -6.98 4.93
N ARG A 86 12.57 -5.66 5.01
CA ARG A 86 11.81 -4.79 5.91
C ARG A 86 10.37 -4.59 5.43
N VAL A 87 10.13 -4.47 4.12
CA VAL A 87 8.77 -4.38 3.57
C VAL A 87 8.01 -5.68 3.86
N ASP A 88 8.63 -6.82 3.62
CA ASP A 88 8.04 -8.14 3.91
C ASP A 88 7.76 -8.34 5.40
N TRP A 89 8.54 -7.73 6.30
CA TRP A 89 8.27 -7.76 7.74
C TRP A 89 6.97 -7.04 8.14
N HIS A 90 6.54 -6.04 7.35
CA HIS A 90 5.31 -5.28 7.58
C HIS A 90 4.11 -5.84 6.80
N LEU A 91 4.28 -6.88 5.97
CA LEU A 91 3.24 -7.53 5.15
C LEU A 91 2.57 -8.73 5.85
#